data_AF-A0A9P8USR0-F1
#
_entry.id   AF-A0A9P8USR0-F1
#
_cell.length_a   1.000
_cell.length_b   1.000
_cell.length_c   1.000
_cell.angle_alpha   90.00
_cell.angle_beta   90.00
_cell.angle_gamma   90.00
#
_symmetry.space_group_name_H-M   'P 1'
#
loop_
_entity.id
_entity.type
_entity.pdbx_description
1 polymer ?
#
loop_
_entity_poly.entity_id
_entity_poly.type
_entity_poly.pdbx_seq_one_letter_code
_entity_poly.pdbx_strand_id
1 'polypeptide(L)'
;MPRPKKSTASAATTPTSPEQVLTALQLLNESQELSILKLSEPISTTPTDPYRTQSRTSDASNSSLDAPTPASLEADLVHYRELFAKLRFSYVEQVTKEKFIRAIVGDPPLIVSPQENVELEAQNAEAKAELKALKTNVVDMVKDLERRGAQLAKRYEGVKLETAKLEELPEKIRGLEEKVAALRSENEGRLNADNPDMNLPLARTAELVNEKKRTMADLDRQLEQLQNQVPRKKKELDRLQTELAPLETKRATSTTAAKEAKRRKEAALGGVEDDLEERGRWYRAAEAGLKQMLEI
;
A
#
# COMPACT_ATOMS: atom_id res chain seq x y z
N MET A 1 -18.63 8.09 -58.83
CA MET A 1 -18.32 7.11 -57.76
C MET A 1 -18.07 7.86 -56.46
N PRO A 2 -18.98 7.78 -55.48
CA PRO A 2 -18.84 8.48 -54.20
C PRO A 2 -17.99 7.65 -53.22
N ARG A 3 -17.01 8.30 -52.58
CA ARG A 3 -16.17 7.73 -51.52
C ARG A 3 -16.98 7.59 -50.21
N PRO A 4 -16.83 6.50 -49.44
CA PRO A 4 -17.50 6.37 -48.16
C PRO A 4 -16.89 7.33 -47.13
N LYS A 5 -17.77 8.08 -46.47
CA LYS A 5 -17.46 8.98 -45.37
C LYS A 5 -16.91 8.16 -44.20
N LYS A 6 -15.75 8.55 -43.68
CA LYS A 6 -15.23 8.07 -42.40
C LYS A 6 -16.26 8.39 -41.33
N SER A 7 -16.90 7.36 -40.80
CA SER A 7 -17.68 7.42 -39.56
C SER A 7 -16.75 7.93 -38.46
N THR A 8 -17.11 9.09 -37.91
CA THR A 8 -16.53 9.65 -36.70
C THR A 8 -16.88 8.70 -35.56
N ALA A 9 -15.95 7.80 -35.24
CA ALA A 9 -16.00 7.04 -34.00
C ALA A 9 -16.05 8.04 -32.84
N SER A 10 -17.12 7.93 -32.07
CA SER A 10 -17.38 8.62 -30.82
C SER A 10 -16.11 8.68 -29.98
N ALA A 11 -15.76 9.88 -29.53
CA ALA A 11 -14.70 10.10 -28.56
C ALA A 11 -15.04 9.29 -27.30
N ALA A 12 -14.30 8.20 -27.09
CA ALA A 12 -14.35 7.44 -25.85
C ALA A 12 -13.81 8.34 -24.75
N THR A 13 -14.71 8.92 -23.96
CA THR A 13 -14.39 9.46 -22.64
C THR A 13 -13.68 8.35 -21.88
N THR A 14 -12.38 8.51 -21.65
CA THR A 14 -11.63 7.60 -20.77
C THR A 14 -12.27 7.69 -19.39
N PRO A 15 -12.88 6.62 -18.86
CA PRO A 15 -13.39 6.64 -17.49
C PRO A 15 -12.21 6.82 -16.54
N THR A 16 -12.12 7.98 -15.89
CA THR A 16 -10.98 8.33 -15.03
C THR A 16 -11.10 7.72 -13.63
N SER A 17 -12.26 7.14 -13.28
CA SER A 17 -12.55 6.56 -11.96
C SER A 17 -12.85 5.05 -12.05
N PRO A 18 -12.32 4.21 -11.13
CA PRO A 18 -12.54 2.77 -11.12
C PRO A 18 -14.03 2.38 -11.02
N GLU A 19 -14.84 3.18 -10.31
CA GLU A 19 -16.29 2.96 -10.19
C GLU A 19 -17.04 3.18 -11.51
N GLN A 20 -16.58 4.15 -12.32
CA GLN A 20 -17.15 4.42 -13.65
C GLN A 20 -16.81 3.29 -14.64
N VAL A 21 -15.62 2.71 -14.52
CA VAL A 21 -15.22 1.54 -15.31
C VAL A 21 -16.08 0.33 -14.93
N LEU A 22 -16.28 0.08 -13.64
CA LEU A 22 -17.03 -1.05 -13.12
C LEU A 22 -18.51 -0.98 -13.54
N THR A 23 -19.14 0.18 -13.40
CA THR A 23 -20.53 0.41 -13.84
C THR A 23 -20.69 0.26 -15.36
N ALA A 24 -19.73 0.76 -16.15
CA ALA A 24 -19.72 0.56 -17.60
C ALA A 24 -19.57 -0.93 -17.98
N LEU A 25 -18.73 -1.69 -17.26
CA LEU A 25 -18.56 -3.12 -17.47
C LEU A 25 -19.81 -3.91 -17.10
N GLN A 26 -20.49 -3.56 -16.00
CA GLN A 26 -21.76 -4.17 -15.60
C GLN A 26 -22.85 -3.94 -16.66
N LEU A 27 -23.01 -2.70 -17.13
CA LEU A 27 -23.95 -2.37 -18.20
C LEU A 27 -23.65 -3.16 -19.49
N LEU A 28 -22.37 -3.29 -19.84
CA LEU A 28 -21.96 -4.04 -21.02
C LEU A 28 -22.27 -5.54 -20.86
N ASN A 29 -22.02 -6.11 -19.67
CA ASN A 29 -22.31 -7.51 -19.38
C ASN A 29 -23.81 -7.82 -19.39
N GLU A 30 -24.65 -6.95 -18.81
CA GLU A 30 -26.11 -7.06 -18.87
C GLU A 30 -26.64 -7.00 -20.31
N SER A 31 -26.05 -6.14 -21.14
CA SER A 31 -26.42 -6.03 -22.55
C SER A 31 -25.95 -7.22 -23.41
N GLN A 32 -24.96 -7.99 -22.94
CA GLN A 32 -24.27 -9.04 -23.70
C GLN A 32 -24.30 -10.40 -22.98
N GLU A 33 -25.40 -10.75 -22.31
CA GLU A 33 -25.59 -12.11 -21.79
C GLU A 33 -25.67 -13.14 -22.93
N LEU A 34 -24.51 -13.56 -23.42
CA LEU A 34 -24.33 -14.66 -24.36
C LEU A 34 -24.47 -15.98 -23.60
N SER A 35 -25.71 -16.38 -23.29
CA SER A 35 -25.98 -17.71 -22.78
C SER A 35 -25.93 -18.70 -23.94
N ILE A 36 -25.22 -19.82 -23.76
CA ILE A 36 -25.21 -20.95 -24.70
C ILE A 36 -26.65 -21.37 -25.03
N LEU A 37 -27.58 -21.23 -24.08
CA LEU A 37 -29.01 -21.51 -24.26
C LEU A 37 -29.69 -20.55 -25.25
N LYS A 38 -29.34 -19.25 -25.24
CA LYS A 38 -29.83 -18.25 -26.22
C LYS A 38 -29.21 -18.46 -27.61
N LEU A 39 -27.99 -18.97 -27.66
CA LEU A 39 -27.28 -19.31 -28.92
C LEU A 39 -27.71 -20.66 -29.50
N SER A 40 -28.23 -21.57 -28.67
CA SER A 40 -28.76 -22.87 -29.06
C SER A 40 -30.26 -22.87 -29.36
N GLU A 41 -30.96 -21.74 -29.14
CA GLU A 41 -32.30 -21.56 -29.71
C GLU A 41 -32.20 -21.79 -31.23
N PRO A 42 -33.14 -22.56 -31.81
CA PRO A 42 -32.93 -23.15 -33.13
C PRO A 42 -32.74 -22.06 -34.18
N ILE A 43 -31.64 -22.17 -34.93
CA ILE A 43 -31.31 -21.38 -36.14
C ILE A 43 -32.43 -21.49 -37.22
N SER A 44 -33.48 -22.27 -36.97
CA SER A 44 -34.62 -22.52 -37.86
C SER A 44 -35.68 -21.39 -37.94
N THR A 45 -35.52 -20.24 -37.30
CA THR A 45 -36.51 -19.15 -37.39
C THR A 45 -36.26 -18.25 -38.61
N THR A 46 -36.35 -18.80 -39.81
CA THR A 46 -36.85 -18.04 -40.96
C THR A 46 -38.38 -18.11 -40.94
N PRO A 47 -39.12 -17.01 -40.76
CA PRO A 47 -40.57 -17.03 -40.72
C PRO A 47 -41.12 -17.03 -42.15
N THR A 48 -41.18 -18.20 -42.78
CA THR A 48 -41.95 -18.44 -44.01
C THR A 48 -42.56 -19.82 -43.95
N ASP A 49 -43.73 -19.92 -43.30
CA ASP A 49 -44.97 -20.50 -43.84
C ASP A 49 -45.85 -21.08 -42.72
N PRO A 50 -47.07 -20.54 -42.49
CA PRO A 50 -48.01 -21.05 -41.48
C PRO A 50 -48.71 -22.36 -41.88
N TYR A 51 -48.27 -23.06 -42.93
CA TYR A 51 -48.94 -24.25 -43.48
C TYR A 51 -48.17 -25.56 -43.35
N ARG A 52 -47.06 -25.65 -42.61
CA ARG A 52 -46.43 -26.96 -42.33
C ARG A 52 -47.08 -27.64 -41.13
N THR A 53 -48.27 -28.17 -41.41
CA THR A 53 -48.99 -29.14 -40.61
C THR A 53 -48.10 -30.33 -40.20
N GLN A 54 -48.20 -30.69 -38.92
CA GLN A 54 -47.91 -32.02 -38.37
C GLN A 54 -46.59 -32.66 -38.83
N SER A 55 -45.50 -32.25 -38.18
CA SER A 55 -44.34 -33.15 -38.07
C SER A 55 -44.79 -34.41 -37.33
N ARG A 56 -45.03 -35.48 -38.08
CA ARG A 56 -45.12 -36.84 -37.57
C ARG A 56 -43.77 -37.18 -36.92
N THR A 57 -43.66 -36.94 -35.61
CA THR A 57 -42.52 -37.40 -34.81
C THR A 57 -42.71 -38.88 -34.47
N SER A 58 -42.59 -39.74 -35.48
CA SER A 58 -42.22 -41.12 -35.23
C SER A 58 -40.70 -41.17 -35.14
N ASP A 59 -40.20 -41.65 -34.00
CA ASP A 59 -38.96 -42.41 -33.83
C ASP A 59 -37.88 -41.81 -32.87
N ALA A 60 -37.59 -42.62 -31.84
CA ALA A 60 -36.44 -42.73 -30.93
C ALA A 60 -35.78 -41.50 -30.24
N SER A 61 -36.17 -40.26 -30.49
CA SER A 61 -35.30 -39.10 -30.13
C SER A 61 -35.62 -38.40 -28.79
N ASN A 62 -36.48 -38.96 -27.93
CA ASN A 62 -36.92 -38.29 -26.68
C ASN A 62 -36.27 -38.82 -25.39
N SER A 63 -35.25 -39.67 -25.46
CA SER A 63 -34.62 -40.26 -24.26
C SER A 63 -33.48 -39.46 -23.64
N SER A 64 -33.12 -38.28 -24.16
CA SER A 64 -31.98 -37.46 -23.67
C SER A 64 -32.42 -36.04 -23.27
N LEU A 65 -33.56 -35.92 -22.58
CA LEU A 65 -34.06 -34.65 -22.03
C LEU A 65 -33.58 -34.38 -20.59
N ASP A 66 -32.66 -35.17 -20.06
CA ASP A 66 -31.98 -34.85 -18.80
C ASP A 66 -30.76 -34.00 -19.15
N ALA A 67 -30.66 -32.81 -18.56
CA ALA A 67 -29.80 -31.68 -18.96
C ALA A 67 -28.53 -32.09 -19.74
N PRO A 68 -28.32 -31.60 -20.99
CA PRO A 68 -27.21 -32.02 -21.82
C PRO A 68 -25.90 -31.65 -21.14
N THR A 69 -25.27 -32.64 -20.51
CA THR A 69 -23.91 -32.50 -20.03
C THR A 69 -22.99 -32.64 -21.24
N PRO A 70 -21.82 -31.98 -21.27
CA PRO A 70 -20.91 -32.06 -22.41
C PRO A 70 -20.56 -33.52 -22.80
N ALA A 71 -20.51 -34.40 -21.80
CA ALA A 71 -20.26 -35.82 -21.99
C ALA A 71 -21.45 -36.59 -22.59
N SER A 72 -22.71 -36.22 -22.28
CA SER A 72 -23.88 -36.86 -22.90
C SER A 72 -24.03 -36.44 -24.37
N LEU A 73 -23.70 -35.20 -24.70
CA LEU A 73 -23.72 -34.71 -26.09
C LEU A 73 -22.73 -35.47 -26.97
N GLU A 74 -21.52 -35.74 -26.48
CA GLU A 74 -20.52 -36.50 -27.23
C GLU A 74 -20.98 -37.93 -27.50
N ALA A 75 -21.59 -38.59 -26.51
CA ALA A 75 -22.16 -39.93 -26.66
C ALA A 75 -23.31 -39.94 -27.69
N ASP A 76 -24.20 -38.95 -27.64
CA ASP A 76 -25.31 -38.81 -28.59
C ASP A 76 -24.79 -38.57 -30.01
N LEU A 77 -23.75 -37.74 -30.20
CA LEU A 77 -23.14 -37.51 -31.51
C LEU A 77 -22.52 -38.78 -32.10
N VAL A 78 -21.87 -39.62 -31.28
CA VAL A 78 -21.35 -40.93 -31.71
C VAL A 78 -22.49 -41.85 -32.12
N HIS A 79 -23.55 -41.94 -31.30
CA HIS A 79 -24.71 -42.76 -31.60
C HIS A 79 -25.38 -42.35 -32.92
N TYR A 80 -25.65 -41.06 -33.12
CA TYR A 80 -26.25 -40.55 -34.36
C TYR A 80 -25.36 -40.78 -35.57
N ARG A 81 -24.03 -40.63 -35.43
CA ARG A 81 -23.09 -40.93 -36.52
C ARG A 81 -23.20 -42.38 -36.97
N GLU A 82 -23.28 -43.32 -36.04
CA GLU A 82 -23.45 -44.74 -36.36
C GLU A 82 -24.83 -45.04 -36.96
N LEU A 83 -25.90 -44.47 -36.40
CA LEU A 83 -27.26 -44.63 -36.91
C LEU A 83 -27.37 -44.11 -38.35
N PHE A 84 -26.88 -42.91 -38.62
CA PHE A 84 -26.91 -42.33 -39.96
C PHE A 84 -26.00 -43.07 -40.94
N ALA A 85 -24.87 -43.62 -40.49
CA ALA A 85 -24.04 -44.48 -41.34
C ALA A 85 -24.80 -45.75 -41.77
N LYS A 86 -25.48 -46.41 -40.82
CA LYS A 86 -26.32 -47.60 -41.10
C LYS A 86 -27.51 -47.25 -42.00
N LEU A 87 -28.20 -46.14 -41.72
CA LEU A 87 -29.34 -45.70 -42.51
C LEU A 87 -28.93 -45.32 -43.94
N ARG A 88 -27.82 -44.60 -44.10
CA ARG A 88 -27.26 -44.26 -45.41
C ARG A 88 -26.90 -45.52 -46.20
N PHE A 89 -26.27 -46.52 -45.57
CA PHE A 89 -25.95 -47.78 -46.23
C PHE A 89 -27.21 -48.50 -46.70
N SER A 90 -28.18 -48.71 -45.80
CA SER A 90 -29.46 -49.37 -46.10
C SER A 90 -30.22 -48.65 -47.20
N TYR A 91 -30.31 -47.32 -47.14
CA TYR A 91 -31.00 -46.52 -48.15
C TYR A 91 -30.35 -46.62 -49.53
N VAL A 92 -29.02 -46.46 -49.61
CA VAL A 92 -28.30 -46.57 -50.89
C VAL A 92 -28.45 -47.97 -51.46
N GLU A 93 -28.33 -49.01 -50.65
CA GLU A 93 -28.56 -50.40 -51.06
C GLU A 93 -30.00 -50.61 -51.57
N GLN A 94 -31.01 -50.12 -50.87
CA GLN A 94 -32.40 -50.27 -51.26
C GLN A 94 -32.71 -49.54 -52.57
N VAL A 95 -32.29 -48.26 -52.69
CA VAL A 95 -32.51 -47.47 -53.91
C VAL A 95 -31.76 -48.05 -55.10
N THR A 96 -30.55 -48.58 -54.91
CA THR A 96 -29.81 -49.23 -55.99
C THR A 96 -30.46 -50.53 -56.43
N LYS A 97 -30.91 -51.37 -55.49
CA LYS A 97 -31.69 -52.57 -55.80
C LYS A 97 -32.98 -52.24 -56.56
N GLU A 98 -33.73 -51.25 -56.09
CA GLU A 98 -34.97 -50.82 -56.76
C GLU A 98 -34.70 -50.28 -58.17
N LYS A 99 -33.73 -49.36 -58.32
CA LYS A 99 -33.34 -48.83 -59.63
C LYS A 99 -32.87 -49.93 -60.58
N PHE A 100 -32.10 -50.90 -60.09
CA PHE A 100 -31.65 -52.03 -60.89
C PHE A 100 -32.82 -52.88 -61.38
N ILE A 101 -33.75 -53.25 -60.48
CA ILE A 101 -34.95 -54.02 -60.85
C ILE A 101 -35.81 -53.23 -61.86
N ARG A 102 -35.99 -51.93 -61.64
CA ARG A 102 -36.76 -51.09 -62.56
C ARG A 102 -36.07 -50.93 -63.92
N ALA A 103 -34.74 -50.92 -63.97
CA ALA A 103 -33.98 -50.85 -65.22
C ALA A 103 -34.06 -52.14 -66.06
N ILE A 104 -34.10 -53.32 -65.41
CA ILE A 104 -34.21 -54.62 -66.10
C ILE A 104 -35.65 -55.01 -66.45
N VAL A 105 -36.64 -54.58 -65.64
CA VAL A 105 -38.07 -54.90 -65.84
C VAL A 105 -38.81 -53.79 -66.62
N GLY A 106 -38.23 -52.59 -66.70
CA GLY A 106 -38.81 -51.47 -67.45
C GLY A 106 -38.87 -51.74 -68.94
N ASP A 107 -39.92 -51.24 -69.60
CA ASP A 107 -40.11 -51.34 -71.05
C ASP A 107 -40.08 -49.92 -71.65
N PRO A 108 -39.04 -49.52 -72.41
CA PRO A 108 -37.89 -50.32 -72.85
C PRO A 108 -36.81 -50.50 -71.76
N PRO A 109 -36.05 -51.62 -71.80
CA PRO A 109 -35.01 -51.90 -70.81
C PRO A 109 -33.88 -50.87 -70.92
N LEU A 110 -33.41 -50.39 -69.77
CA LEU A 110 -32.35 -49.38 -69.72
C LEU A 110 -30.99 -50.08 -69.90
N ILE A 111 -30.42 -50.00 -71.10
CA ILE A 111 -29.09 -50.55 -71.41
C ILE A 111 -28.07 -49.42 -71.26
N VAL A 112 -27.27 -49.47 -70.19
CA VAL A 112 -26.20 -48.50 -69.97
C VAL A 112 -25.08 -48.75 -70.99
N SER A 113 -24.73 -47.74 -71.78
CA SER A 113 -23.63 -47.87 -72.73
C SER A 113 -22.26 -47.74 -72.04
N PRO A 114 -21.19 -48.35 -72.57
CA PRO A 114 -19.85 -48.15 -72.02
C PRO A 114 -19.42 -46.67 -72.02
N GLN A 115 -19.92 -45.86 -72.96
CA GLN A 115 -19.61 -44.43 -73.02
C GLN A 115 -20.29 -43.65 -71.88
N GLU A 116 -21.56 -43.94 -71.58
CA GLU A 116 -22.27 -43.34 -70.45
C GLU A 116 -21.59 -43.67 -69.11
N ASN A 117 -21.05 -44.89 -68.96
CA ASN A 117 -20.28 -45.24 -67.76
C ASN A 117 -19.01 -44.39 -67.63
N VAL A 118 -18.27 -44.18 -68.72
CA VAL A 118 -17.05 -43.34 -68.71
C VAL A 118 -17.40 -41.88 -68.37
N GLU A 119 -18.50 -41.35 -68.91
CA GLU A 119 -18.97 -40.00 -68.58
C GLU A 119 -19.40 -39.88 -67.11
N LEU A 120 -20.13 -40.86 -66.57
CA LEU A 120 -20.53 -40.91 -65.16
C LEU A 120 -19.33 -41.09 -64.21
N GLU A 121 -18.30 -41.83 -64.63
CA GLU A 121 -17.05 -41.96 -63.88
C GLU A 121 -16.31 -40.63 -63.82
N ALA A 122 -16.25 -39.88 -64.92
CA ALA A 122 -15.64 -38.56 -64.98
C ALA A 122 -16.38 -37.56 -64.07
N GLN A 123 -17.72 -37.50 -64.14
CA GLN A 123 -18.53 -36.64 -63.28
C GLN A 123 -18.40 -37.02 -61.79
N ASN A 124 -18.36 -38.31 -61.47
CA ASN A 124 -18.13 -38.76 -60.10
C ASN A 124 -16.73 -38.41 -59.60
N ALA A 125 -15.71 -38.43 -60.46
CA ALA A 125 -14.36 -38.05 -60.10
C ALA A 125 -14.28 -36.56 -59.75
N GLU A 126 -14.92 -35.70 -60.55
CA GLU A 126 -15.04 -34.25 -60.29
C GLU A 126 -15.78 -33.99 -58.97
N ALA A 127 -16.99 -34.54 -58.80
CA ALA A 127 -17.77 -34.39 -57.57
C ALA A 127 -17.04 -34.94 -56.33
N LYS A 128 -16.27 -36.03 -56.47
CA LYS A 128 -15.42 -36.55 -55.38
C LYS A 128 -14.28 -35.59 -55.03
N ALA A 129 -13.66 -34.95 -56.03
CA ALA A 129 -12.61 -33.97 -55.81
C ALA A 129 -13.15 -32.73 -55.08
N GLU A 130 -14.29 -32.21 -55.51
CA GLU A 130 -14.99 -31.09 -54.84
C GLU A 130 -15.37 -31.44 -53.40
N LEU A 131 -15.97 -32.61 -53.17
CA LEU A 131 -16.34 -33.07 -51.83
C LEU A 131 -15.12 -33.22 -50.93
N LYS A 132 -13.97 -33.67 -51.47
CA LYS A 132 -12.73 -33.79 -50.72
C LYS A 132 -12.19 -32.41 -50.31
N ALA A 133 -12.20 -31.44 -51.23
CA ALA A 133 -11.79 -30.06 -50.97
C ALA A 133 -12.70 -29.40 -49.92
N LEU A 134 -14.02 -29.61 -50.02
CA LEU A 134 -14.96 -29.07 -49.04
C LEU A 134 -14.75 -29.69 -47.65
N LYS A 135 -14.51 -31.02 -47.59
CA LYS A 135 -14.19 -31.70 -46.32
C LYS A 135 -12.93 -31.16 -45.67
N THR A 136 -11.86 -30.91 -46.43
CA THR A 136 -10.64 -30.32 -45.87
C THR A 136 -10.89 -28.91 -45.35
N ASN A 137 -11.63 -28.08 -46.10
CA ASN A 137 -12.00 -26.73 -45.67
C ASN A 137 -12.83 -26.73 -44.38
N VAL A 138 -13.80 -27.64 -44.24
CA VAL A 138 -14.59 -27.76 -43.01
C VAL A 138 -13.73 -28.19 -41.83
N VAL A 139 -12.83 -29.17 -42.02
CA VAL A 139 -11.90 -29.60 -40.97
C VAL A 139 -11.01 -28.46 -40.51
N ASP A 140 -10.49 -27.65 -41.43
CA ASP A 140 -9.63 -26.52 -41.10
C ASP A 140 -10.42 -25.39 -40.42
N MET A 141 -11.65 -25.12 -40.86
CA MET A 141 -12.54 -24.16 -40.22
C MET A 141 -12.89 -24.58 -38.78
N VAL A 142 -13.13 -25.87 -38.53
CA VAL A 142 -13.38 -26.39 -37.18
C VAL A 142 -12.16 -26.19 -36.28
N LYS A 143 -10.95 -26.53 -36.75
CA LYS A 143 -9.70 -26.29 -35.99
C LYS A 143 -9.50 -24.81 -35.67
N ASP A 144 -9.80 -23.93 -36.62
CA ASP A 144 -9.72 -22.49 -36.42
C ASP A 144 -10.75 -21.99 -35.40
N LEU A 145 -11.97 -22.53 -35.42
CA LEU A 145 -13.00 -22.24 -34.42
C LEU A 145 -12.59 -22.71 -33.03
N GLU A 146 -12.06 -23.93 -32.89
CA GLU A 146 -11.54 -24.45 -31.62
C GLU A 146 -10.41 -23.57 -31.07
N ARG A 147 -9.46 -23.18 -31.93
CA ARG A 147 -8.36 -22.28 -31.55
C ARG A 147 -8.86 -20.93 -31.08
N ARG A 148 -9.82 -20.33 -31.80
CA ARG A 148 -10.43 -19.05 -31.43
C ARG A 148 -11.25 -19.17 -30.16
N GLY A 149 -11.99 -20.26 -29.99
CA GLY A 149 -12.76 -20.57 -28.78
C GLY A 149 -11.86 -20.66 -27.54
N ALA A 150 -10.74 -21.39 -27.64
CA ALA A 150 -9.76 -21.48 -26.55
C ALA A 150 -9.12 -20.12 -26.21
N GLN A 151 -8.79 -19.31 -27.22
CA GLN A 151 -8.27 -17.95 -27.00
C GLN A 151 -9.30 -17.03 -26.36
N LEU A 152 -10.56 -17.11 -26.79
CA LEU A 152 -11.67 -16.33 -26.22
C LEU A 152 -11.91 -16.72 -24.76
N ALA A 153 -11.94 -18.01 -24.44
CA ALA A 153 -12.10 -18.49 -23.06
C ALA A 153 -10.98 -17.94 -22.15
N LYS A 154 -9.72 -18.01 -22.61
CA LYS A 154 -8.58 -17.47 -21.83
C LYS A 154 -8.70 -15.95 -21.61
N ARG A 155 -9.12 -15.20 -22.63
CA ARG A 155 -9.33 -13.74 -22.52
C ARG A 155 -10.49 -13.42 -21.58
N TYR A 156 -11.57 -14.17 -21.66
CA TYR A 156 -12.74 -14.00 -20.81
C TYR A 156 -12.39 -14.24 -19.33
N GLU A 157 -11.65 -15.31 -19.02
CA GLU A 157 -11.15 -15.55 -17.66
C GLU A 157 -10.22 -14.42 -17.17
N GLY A 158 -9.37 -13.90 -18.05
CA GLY A 158 -8.53 -12.73 -17.74
C GLY A 158 -9.36 -11.50 -17.36
N VAL A 159 -10.35 -11.15 -18.18
CA VAL A 159 -11.27 -10.03 -17.91
C VAL A 159 -12.05 -10.26 -16.62
N LYS A 160 -12.54 -11.48 -16.38
CA LYS A 160 -13.27 -11.82 -15.15
C LYS A 160 -12.41 -11.60 -13.90
N LEU A 161 -11.14 -12.01 -13.93
CA LEU A 161 -10.20 -11.77 -12.82
C LEU A 161 -9.89 -10.29 -12.63
N GLU A 162 -9.74 -9.53 -13.72
CA GLU A 162 -9.49 -8.08 -13.66
C GLU A 162 -10.70 -7.33 -13.12
N THR A 163 -11.93 -7.71 -13.51
CA THR A 163 -13.17 -7.15 -12.98
C THR A 163 -13.29 -7.41 -11.48
N ALA A 164 -12.99 -8.62 -11.01
CA ALA A 164 -12.99 -8.92 -9.57
C ALA A 164 -11.98 -8.06 -8.79
N LYS A 165 -10.79 -7.81 -9.35
CA LYS A 165 -9.81 -6.89 -8.74
C LYS A 165 -10.32 -5.45 -8.73
N LEU A 166 -11.02 -5.04 -9.78
CA LEU A 166 -11.61 -3.71 -9.89
C LEU A 166 -12.73 -3.50 -8.86
N GLU A 167 -13.49 -4.53 -8.52
CA GLU A 167 -14.49 -4.49 -7.44
C GLU A 167 -13.85 -4.24 -6.06
N GLU A 168 -12.66 -4.77 -5.80
CA GLU A 168 -11.96 -4.57 -4.51
C GLU A 168 -11.24 -3.22 -4.40
N LEU A 169 -10.94 -2.57 -5.53
CA LEU A 169 -10.11 -1.37 -5.59
C LEU A 169 -10.73 -0.14 -4.89
N PRO A 170 -12.02 0.20 -5.09
CA PRO A 170 -12.66 1.34 -4.43
C PRO A 170 -12.58 1.30 -2.90
N GLU A 171 -12.84 0.12 -2.31
CA GLU A 171 -12.76 -0.08 -0.86
C GLU A 171 -11.32 0.10 -0.33
N LYS A 172 -10.32 -0.39 -1.08
CA LYS A 172 -8.90 -0.19 -0.74
C LYS A 172 -8.51 1.29 -0.85
N ILE A 173 -9.00 2.00 -1.86
CA ILE A 173 -8.75 3.44 -2.03
C ILE A 173 -9.36 4.20 -0.85
N ARG A 174 -10.64 3.95 -0.52
CA ARG A 174 -11.30 4.59 0.62
C ARG A 174 -10.54 4.36 1.93
N GLY A 175 -10.14 3.11 2.19
CA GLY A 175 -9.37 2.78 3.38
C GLY A 175 -7.97 3.42 3.43
N LEU A 176 -7.35 3.69 2.26
CA LEU A 176 -6.09 4.44 2.20
C LEU A 176 -6.32 5.94 2.40
N GLU A 177 -7.39 6.50 1.84
CA GLU A 177 -7.76 7.91 2.01
C GLU A 177 -8.10 8.23 3.48
N GLU A 178 -8.84 7.35 4.15
CA GLU A 178 -9.12 7.45 5.59
C GLU A 178 -7.83 7.43 6.42
N LYS A 179 -6.89 6.53 6.12
CA LYS A 179 -5.58 6.48 6.79
C LYS A 179 -4.76 7.73 6.54
N VAL A 180 -4.76 8.25 5.31
CA VAL A 180 -4.07 9.49 4.98
C VAL A 180 -4.70 10.68 5.71
N ALA A 181 -6.03 10.74 5.80
CA ALA A 181 -6.73 11.77 6.57
C ALA A 181 -6.41 11.69 8.06
N ALA A 182 -6.40 10.48 8.64
CA ALA A 182 -6.00 10.26 10.03
C ALA A 182 -4.56 10.69 10.30
N LEU A 183 -3.61 10.32 9.43
CA LEU A 183 -2.20 10.73 9.55
C LEU A 183 -2.02 12.24 9.39
N ARG A 184 -2.78 12.87 8.49
CA ARG A 184 -2.78 14.33 8.33
C ARG A 184 -3.31 15.02 9.57
N SER A 185 -4.42 14.56 10.13
CA SER A 185 -4.99 15.11 11.37
C SER A 185 -4.05 14.91 12.57
N GLU A 186 -3.42 13.73 12.69
CA GLU A 186 -2.40 13.49 13.71
C GLU A 186 -1.20 14.44 13.53
N ASN A 187 -0.74 14.62 12.30
CA ASN A 187 0.35 15.52 11.99
C ASN A 187 -0.04 16.99 12.27
N GLU A 188 -1.24 17.42 11.90
CA GLU A 188 -1.78 18.75 12.25
C GLU A 188 -1.89 18.93 13.77
N GLY A 189 -2.32 17.91 14.50
CA GLY A 189 -2.31 17.90 15.98
C GLY A 189 -0.91 18.07 16.57
N ARG A 190 0.10 17.43 15.96
CA ARG A 190 1.51 17.62 16.33
C ARG A 190 2.03 19.00 15.94
N LEU A 191 1.63 19.51 14.78
CA LEU A 191 1.95 20.87 14.31
C LEU A 191 1.36 21.97 15.20
N ASN A 192 0.27 21.68 15.90
CA ASN A 192 -0.37 22.58 16.86
C ASN A 192 0.13 22.40 18.30
N ALA A 193 1.08 21.48 18.55
CA ALA A 193 1.68 21.32 19.88
C ALA A 193 2.61 22.50 20.20
N ASP A 194 2.64 22.91 21.48
CA ASP A 194 3.29 24.09 22.06
C ASP A 194 4.79 24.35 21.70
N ASN A 195 5.46 23.44 20.97
CA ASN A 195 6.87 23.55 20.63
C ASN A 195 7.09 23.74 19.11
N PRO A 196 7.35 24.98 18.64
CA PRO A 196 7.57 25.28 17.22
C PRO A 196 8.79 24.58 16.61
N ASP A 197 9.77 24.20 17.45
CA ASP A 197 10.98 23.48 17.01
C ASP A 197 10.69 22.03 16.57
N MET A 198 9.57 21.44 17.01
CA MET A 198 9.17 20.08 16.62
C MET A 198 8.45 20.04 15.27
N ASN A 199 8.14 21.20 14.71
CA ASN A 199 7.37 21.38 13.47
C ASN A 199 8.25 21.83 12.30
N LEU A 200 9.57 21.78 12.50
CA LEU A 200 10.54 22.19 11.51
C LEU A 200 10.69 21.12 10.42
N PRO A 201 10.85 21.51 9.14
CA PRO A 201 11.23 20.58 8.08
C PRO A 201 12.54 19.85 8.42
N LEU A 202 12.73 18.64 7.90
CA LEU A 202 13.89 17.79 8.19
C LEU A 202 15.25 18.50 8.01
N ALA A 203 15.37 19.37 7.01
CA ALA A 203 16.58 20.14 6.80
C ALA A 203 16.86 21.10 7.97
N ARG A 204 15.82 21.77 8.47
CA ARG A 204 15.92 22.77 9.54
C ARG A 204 16.09 22.11 10.92
N THR A 205 15.50 20.94 11.16
CA THR A 205 15.79 20.15 12.37
C THR A 205 17.23 19.66 12.39
N ALA A 206 17.79 19.24 11.24
CA ALA A 206 19.19 18.84 11.15
C ALA A 206 20.15 20.00 11.47
N GLU A 207 19.85 21.21 10.98
CA GLU A 207 20.60 22.43 11.34
C GLU A 207 20.53 22.70 12.85
N LEU A 208 19.34 22.71 13.44
CA LEU A 208 19.14 22.97 14.87
C LEU A 208 19.85 21.92 15.74
N VAL A 209 19.80 20.64 15.36
CA VAL A 209 20.54 19.58 16.05
C VAL A 209 22.05 19.82 15.98
N ASN A 210 22.58 20.26 14.83
CA ASN A 210 24.00 20.57 14.69
C ASN A 210 24.41 21.78 15.53
N GLU A 211 23.58 22.83 15.59
CA GLU A 211 23.80 23.98 16.48
C GLU A 211 23.83 23.56 17.95
N LYS A 212 22.84 22.77 18.39
CA LYS A 212 22.80 22.26 19.77
C LYS A 212 24.03 21.40 20.09
N LYS A 213 24.46 20.53 19.17
CA LYS A 213 25.70 19.75 19.32
C LYS A 213 26.94 20.63 19.46
N ARG A 214 27.06 21.71 18.69
CA ARG A 214 28.16 22.68 18.84
C ARG A 214 28.12 23.35 20.20
N THR A 215 26.95 23.81 20.65
CA THR A 215 26.81 24.43 21.97
C THR A 215 27.14 23.45 23.09
N MET A 216 26.73 22.18 23.00
CA MET A 216 27.10 21.15 23.98
C MET A 216 28.61 20.94 24.01
N ALA A 217 29.26 20.83 22.86
CA ALA A 217 30.72 20.69 22.80
C ALA A 217 31.47 21.90 23.39
N ASP A 218 30.95 23.11 23.19
CA ASP A 218 31.55 24.31 23.79
C ASP A 218 31.30 24.38 25.31
N LEU A 219 30.12 23.97 25.78
CA LEU A 219 29.83 23.84 27.21
C LEU A 219 30.70 22.78 27.87
N ASP A 220 30.92 21.64 27.22
CA ASP A 220 31.79 20.56 27.72
C ASP A 220 33.24 21.05 27.83
N ARG A 221 33.74 21.83 26.87
CA ARG A 221 35.06 22.47 26.95
C ARG A 221 35.15 23.46 28.10
N GLN A 222 34.11 24.26 28.33
CA GLN A 222 34.06 25.20 29.45
C GLN A 222 34.04 24.46 30.79
N LEU A 223 33.27 23.36 30.88
CA LEU A 223 33.24 22.49 32.04
C LEU A 223 34.61 21.88 32.31
N GLU A 224 35.29 21.36 31.30
CA GLU A 224 36.64 20.81 31.42
C GLU A 224 37.65 21.88 31.86
N GLN A 225 37.57 23.09 31.29
CA GLN A 225 38.41 24.21 31.71
C GLN A 225 38.17 24.59 33.18
N LEU A 226 36.91 24.68 33.61
CA LEU A 226 36.56 24.98 34.99
C LEU A 226 37.01 23.85 35.93
N GLN A 227 36.78 22.59 35.56
CA GLN A 227 37.26 21.42 36.31
C GLN A 227 38.78 21.43 36.47
N ASN A 228 39.53 21.90 35.48
CA ASN A 228 40.99 22.07 35.56
C ASN A 228 41.43 23.28 36.41
N GLN A 229 40.61 24.34 36.47
CA GLN A 229 40.90 25.53 37.28
C GLN A 229 40.59 25.33 38.77
N VAL A 230 39.53 24.58 39.11
CA VAL A 230 39.13 24.27 40.49
C VAL A 230 40.29 23.74 41.36
N PRO A 231 41.06 22.70 40.96
CA PRO A 231 42.15 22.19 41.80
C PRO A 231 43.31 23.18 41.91
N ARG A 232 43.56 24.01 40.89
CA ARG A 232 44.60 25.06 40.95
C ARG A 232 44.20 26.13 41.96
N LYS A 233 42.96 26.62 41.88
CA LYS A 233 42.42 27.60 42.84
C LYS A 233 42.34 27.03 44.25
N LYS A 234 42.02 25.75 44.40
CA LYS A 234 42.07 25.05 45.69
C LYS A 234 43.48 25.03 46.27
N LYS A 235 44.50 24.68 45.47
CA LYS A 235 45.92 24.73 45.90
C LYS A 235 46.38 26.16 46.24
N GLU A 236 45.94 27.17 45.49
CA GLU A 236 46.22 28.58 45.80
C GLU A 236 45.57 29.00 47.13
N LEU A 237 44.32 28.60 47.39
CA LEU A 237 43.65 28.83 48.67
C LEU A 237 44.37 28.13 49.82
N ASP A 238 44.73 26.86 49.66
CA ASP A 238 45.47 26.11 50.68
C ASP A 238 46.82 26.79 50.98
N ARG A 239 47.53 27.26 49.95
CA ARG A 239 48.78 28.01 50.10
C ARG A 239 48.57 29.32 50.86
N LEU A 240 47.60 30.14 50.44
CA LEU A 240 47.28 31.40 51.13
C LEU A 240 46.86 31.14 52.59
N GLN A 241 46.12 30.06 52.86
CA GLN A 241 45.76 29.67 54.22
C GLN A 241 47.00 29.30 55.05
N THR A 242 47.98 28.58 54.47
CA THR A 242 49.25 28.30 55.14
C THR A 242 50.11 29.55 55.35
N GLU A 243 50.07 30.53 54.45
CA GLU A 243 50.78 31.82 54.59
C GLU A 243 50.10 32.76 55.60
N LEU A 244 48.77 32.66 55.74
CA LEU A 244 47.99 33.48 56.66
C LEU A 244 48.13 33.00 58.12
N ALA A 245 48.25 31.69 58.37
CA ALA A 245 48.45 31.13 59.71
C ALA A 245 49.65 31.74 60.50
N PRO A 246 50.87 31.89 59.94
CA PRO A 246 51.98 32.55 60.64
C PRO A 246 51.76 34.07 60.78
N LEU A 247 51.01 34.71 59.89
CA LEU A 247 50.67 36.13 60.02
C LEU A 247 49.64 36.36 61.14
N GLU A 248 48.67 35.48 61.28
CA GLU A 248 47.71 35.50 62.39
C GLU A 248 48.39 35.26 63.73
N THR A 249 49.33 34.31 63.83
CA THR A 249 50.11 34.10 65.05
C THR A 249 51.03 35.29 65.35
N LYS A 250 51.67 35.91 64.35
CA LYS A 250 52.42 37.16 64.50
C LYS A 250 51.53 38.33 64.95
N ARG A 251 50.33 38.45 64.39
CA ARG A 251 49.34 39.44 64.83
C ARG A 251 48.94 39.19 66.28
N ALA A 252 48.61 37.95 66.64
CA ALA A 252 48.23 37.57 68.00
C ALA A 252 49.34 37.91 68.99
N THR A 253 50.58 37.48 68.73
CA THR A 253 51.76 37.80 69.57
C THR A 253 52.06 39.30 69.67
N SER A 254 51.92 40.04 68.57
CA SER A 254 52.03 41.50 68.59
C SER A 254 50.92 42.15 69.43
N THR A 255 49.68 41.68 69.31
CA THR A 255 48.57 42.20 70.13
C THR A 255 48.72 41.87 71.62
N THR A 256 49.23 40.68 71.97
CA THR A 256 49.52 40.34 73.37
C THR A 256 50.68 41.17 73.90
N ALA A 257 51.77 41.33 73.12
CA ALA A 257 52.89 42.19 73.49
C ALA A 257 52.44 43.65 73.68
N ALA A 258 51.57 44.19 72.82
CA ALA A 258 51.01 45.53 72.97
C ALA A 258 50.13 45.65 74.22
N LYS A 259 49.29 44.65 74.52
CA LYS A 259 48.49 44.60 75.76
C LYS A 259 49.37 44.52 77.01
N GLU A 260 50.44 43.73 76.98
CA GLU A 260 51.40 43.65 78.08
C GLU A 260 52.20 44.94 78.26
N ALA A 261 52.60 45.61 77.17
CA ALA A 261 53.24 46.92 77.23
C ALA A 261 52.29 47.97 77.82
N LYS A 262 51.00 47.95 77.43
CA LYS A 262 49.97 48.80 78.04
C LYS A 262 49.81 48.49 79.53
N ARG A 263 49.77 47.21 79.92
CA ARG A 263 49.67 46.80 81.33
C ARG A 263 50.91 47.20 82.14
N ARG A 264 52.12 47.10 81.57
CA ARG A 264 53.36 47.60 82.19
C ARG A 264 53.34 49.12 82.37
N LYS A 265 52.80 49.85 81.39
CA LYS A 265 52.61 51.31 81.50
C LYS A 265 51.61 51.67 82.59
N GLU A 266 50.46 51.00 82.64
CA GLU A 266 49.43 51.21 83.67
C GLU A 266 49.95 50.86 85.07
N ALA A 267 50.70 49.76 85.21
CA ALA A 267 51.35 49.39 86.48
C ALA A 267 52.43 50.38 86.92
N ALA A 268 53.15 51.01 85.99
CA ALA A 268 54.14 52.05 86.30
C ALA A 268 53.49 53.39 86.69
N LEU A 269 52.29 53.69 86.19
CA LEU A 269 51.54 54.92 86.50
C LEU A 269 50.69 54.79 87.77
N GLY A 270 50.24 53.60 88.14
CA GLY A 270 49.43 53.35 89.34
C GLY A 270 50.19 53.44 90.68
N GLY A 271 51.50 53.66 90.67
CA GLY A 271 52.29 53.89 91.90
C GLY A 271 52.43 55.37 92.29
N VAL A 272 52.11 56.31 91.40
CA VAL A 272 52.32 57.75 91.63
C VAL A 272 51.07 58.44 92.19
N GLU A 273 49.87 57.89 91.96
CA GLU A 273 48.61 58.43 92.49
C GLU A 273 48.41 58.13 93.98
N ASP A 274 48.82 56.94 94.47
CA ASP A 274 48.72 56.59 95.91
C ASP A 274 49.61 57.49 96.80
N ASP A 275 50.82 57.83 96.34
CA ASP A 275 51.74 58.76 97.03
C ASP A 275 51.20 60.20 97.11
N LEU A 276 50.31 60.59 96.18
CA LEU A 276 49.67 61.91 96.17
C LEU A 276 48.44 61.93 97.08
N GLU A 277 47.68 60.84 97.16
CA GLU A 277 46.54 60.72 98.08
C GLU A 277 46.97 60.68 99.55
N GLU A 278 48.07 60.00 99.89
CA GLU A 278 48.61 59.99 101.25
C GLU A 278 49.02 61.39 101.72
N ARG A 279 49.69 62.18 100.86
CA ARG A 279 50.02 63.58 101.14
C ARG A 279 48.77 64.44 101.31
N GLY A 280 47.75 64.25 100.46
CA GLY A 280 46.49 64.97 100.55
C GLY A 280 45.72 64.71 101.86
N ARG A 281 45.76 63.47 102.38
CA ARG A 281 45.18 63.14 103.70
C ARG A 281 45.93 63.82 104.84
N TRP A 282 47.26 63.86 104.77
CA TRP A 282 48.10 64.53 105.77
C TRP A 282 47.83 66.05 105.83
N TYR A 283 47.76 66.71 104.68
CA TYR A 283 47.47 68.14 104.63
C TYR A 283 46.07 68.51 105.14
N ARG A 284 45.03 67.69 104.86
CA ARG A 284 43.69 67.92 105.42
C ARG A 284 43.63 67.70 106.93
N ALA A 285 44.35 66.73 107.47
CA ALA A 285 44.44 66.51 108.91
C ALA A 285 45.15 67.67 109.62
N ALA A 286 46.21 68.22 109.02
CA ALA A 286 46.89 69.41 109.52
C ALA A 286 45.99 70.66 109.48
N GLU A 287 45.20 70.84 108.42
CA GLU A 287 44.25 71.96 108.30
C GLU A 287 43.11 71.86 109.34
N ALA A 288 42.60 70.66 109.61
CA ALA A 288 41.57 70.44 110.63
C ALA A 288 42.06 70.77 112.05
N GLY A 289 43.31 70.39 112.38
CA GLY A 289 43.91 70.74 113.68
C GLY A 289 44.11 72.25 113.86
N LEU A 290 44.51 72.98 112.81
CA LEU A 290 44.67 74.43 112.85
C LEU A 290 43.35 75.18 113.00
N LYS A 291 42.25 74.70 112.41
CA LYS A 291 40.92 75.30 112.57
C LYS A 291 40.36 75.14 113.98
N GLN A 292 40.72 74.07 114.70
CA GLN A 292 40.25 73.80 116.07
C GLN A 292 40.98 74.65 117.14
N MET A 293 42.12 75.25 116.81
CA MET A 293 42.86 76.16 117.71
C MET A 293 42.44 77.64 117.60
N LEU A 294 41.58 77.98 116.65
CA LEU A 294 41.20 79.36 116.33
C LEU A 294 39.73 79.70 116.68
N GLU A 295 39.05 78.87 117.48
CA GLU A 295 37.77 79.23 118.11
C GLU A 295 37.98 80.09 119.38
N ILE A 296 38.09 81.41 119.15
CA ILE A 296 37.43 82.50 119.90
C ILE A 296 36.72 83.36 118.85
#